data_AF-A0A959FS82-F1
#
_entry.id   AF-A0A959FS82-F1
#
_cell.length_a   1.000
_cell.length_b   1.000
_cell.length_c   1.000
_cell.angle_alpha   90.00
_cell.angle_beta   90.00
_cell.angle_gamma   90.00
#
_symmetry.space_group_name_H-M   'P 1'
#
loop_
_entity.id
_entity.type
_entity.pdbx_description
1 polymer ?
#
loop_
_entity_poly.entity_id
_entity_poly.type
_entity_poly.pdbx_seq_one_letter_code
_entity_poly.pdbx_strand_id
1 'polypeptide(L)'
;MAKLRVNHRRNRGVTSGTVLRLGLFTFFLLALLLLPKVIRSTWAQLALPSIPIGERYFLPLVDSMQIRHEPYFSYAWPTGPGIGWVAYRLSPEMLKRSDGQRYEAAVFAFLPVAEFGFDELAMKSLELPFKPLGLSATLGPAEQQCGQLIRTAVRQTGPVYVTRGCLLDSLQPCKALFIAGLALDAQPQKAIAQYLDLRADTAAWLSIDSLEARIGLDLYHNFMPAVLEDSLEAARTLALWPKPEDLKAD
;
A
#
# COMPACT_ATOMS: atom_id res chain seq x y z
N MET A 1 -20.85 94.19 34.28
CA MET A 1 -21.14 92.82 34.76
C MET A 1 -20.77 91.83 33.67
N ALA A 2 -19.63 91.15 33.83
CA ALA A 2 -19.12 90.20 32.83
C ALA A 2 -19.69 88.79 33.10
N LYS A 3 -20.37 88.22 32.11
CA LYS A 3 -20.97 86.89 32.16
C LYS A 3 -19.89 85.84 31.86
N LEU A 4 -19.41 85.16 32.89
CA LEU A 4 -18.53 83.99 32.76
C LEU A 4 -19.31 82.82 32.14
N ARG A 5 -19.03 82.51 30.87
CA ARG A 5 -19.50 81.28 30.21
C ARG A 5 -18.49 80.16 30.50
N VAL A 6 -18.86 79.25 31.39
CA VAL A 6 -18.10 78.03 31.68
C VAL A 6 -18.34 77.03 30.55
N ASN A 7 -17.27 76.66 29.86
CA ASN A 7 -17.26 75.75 28.73
C ASN A 7 -16.97 74.33 29.26
N HIS A 8 -17.99 73.51 29.49
CA HIS A 8 -17.82 72.10 29.86
C HIS A 8 -17.36 71.29 28.63
N ARG A 9 -16.04 71.22 28.39
CA ARG A 9 -15.46 70.14 27.59
C ARG A 9 -15.53 68.85 28.41
N ARG A 10 -16.56 68.04 28.16
CA ARG A 10 -16.57 66.61 28.56
C ARG A 10 -15.39 65.92 27.87
N ASN A 11 -14.35 65.59 28.63
CA ASN A 11 -13.36 64.58 28.23
C ASN A 11 -14.11 63.26 28.02
N ARG A 12 -14.48 62.97 26.76
CA ARG A 12 -14.95 61.64 26.38
C ARG A 12 -13.78 60.69 26.55
N GLY A 13 -13.95 59.75 27.49
CA GLY A 13 -12.98 58.73 27.86
C GLY A 13 -12.32 58.11 26.65
N VAL A 14 -11.01 58.29 26.59
CA VAL A 14 -10.10 57.65 25.67
C VAL A 14 -10.16 56.13 25.96
N THR A 15 -10.50 55.37 24.92
CA THR A 15 -10.01 54.01 24.63
C THR A 15 -10.50 52.81 25.45
N SER A 16 -11.81 52.54 25.41
CA SER A 16 -12.30 51.16 25.67
C SER A 16 -12.03 50.22 24.46
N GLY A 17 -12.09 50.74 23.23
CA GLY A 17 -11.94 49.93 22.01
C GLY A 17 -10.52 49.45 21.70
N THR A 18 -9.48 50.13 22.21
CA THR A 18 -8.09 49.80 21.86
C THR A 18 -7.57 48.59 22.62
N VAL A 19 -8.00 48.42 23.88
CA VAL A 19 -7.64 47.27 24.72
C VAL A 19 -8.22 45.99 24.13
N LEU A 20 -9.48 46.03 23.69
CA LEU A 20 -10.13 44.89 23.03
C LEU A 20 -9.42 44.50 21.72
N ARG A 21 -9.03 45.48 20.90
CA ARG A 21 -8.31 45.24 19.64
C ARG A 21 -6.93 44.63 19.88
N LEU A 22 -6.22 45.07 20.91
CA LEU A 22 -4.90 44.53 21.26
C LEU A 22 -5.01 43.08 21.75
N GLY A 23 -6.01 42.78 22.60
CA GLY A 23 -6.25 41.42 23.10
C GLY A 23 -6.66 40.42 22.01
N LEU A 24 -7.47 40.88 21.05
CA LEU A 24 -7.89 40.03 19.93
C LEU A 24 -6.71 39.74 18.99
N PHE A 25 -5.85 40.72 18.75
CA PHE A 25 -4.64 40.55 17.95
C PHE A 25 -3.65 39.57 18.58
N THR A 26 -3.37 39.70 19.89
CA THR A 26 -2.49 38.76 20.60
C THR A 26 -3.06 37.35 20.66
N PHE A 27 -4.38 37.21 20.82
CA PHE A 27 -5.05 35.90 20.76
C PHE A 27 -4.86 35.22 19.39
N PHE A 28 -5.09 35.95 18.29
CA PHE A 28 -4.88 35.41 16.94
C PHE A 28 -3.43 34.99 16.71
N LEU A 29 -2.48 35.80 17.17
CA LEU A 29 -1.06 35.52 17.00
C LEU A 29 -0.64 34.28 17.80
N LEU A 30 -1.16 34.12 19.02
CA LEU A 30 -0.95 32.91 19.84
C LEU A 30 -1.59 31.67 19.19
N ALA A 31 -2.82 31.79 18.68
CA ALA A 31 -3.51 30.71 17.98
C ALA A 31 -2.72 30.28 16.73
N LEU A 32 -2.18 31.23 15.96
CA LEU A 32 -1.37 30.95 14.77
C LEU A 32 -0.06 30.23 15.10
N LEU A 33 0.56 30.54 16.25
CA LEU A 33 1.78 29.88 16.73
C LEU A 33 1.51 28.48 17.29
N LEU A 34 0.31 28.22 17.84
CA LEU A 34 -0.06 26.93 18.42
C LEU A 34 -0.70 25.98 17.40
N LEU A 35 -1.34 26.49 16.35
CA LEU A 35 -1.97 25.69 15.29
C LEU A 35 -1.03 24.61 14.72
N PRO A 36 0.24 24.91 14.35
CA PRO A 36 1.14 23.92 13.78
C PRO A 36 1.47 22.78 14.75
N LYS A 37 1.54 23.05 16.06
CA LYS A 37 1.80 22.03 17.09
C LYS A 37 0.60 21.11 17.27
N VAL A 38 -0.60 21.69 17.34
CA VAL A 38 -1.85 20.91 17.44
C VAL A 38 -2.01 20.06 16.19
N ILE A 39 -1.91 20.68 15.00
CA ILE A 39 -1.97 20.01 13.71
C ILE A 39 -0.95 18.86 13.64
N ARG A 40 0.34 19.09 13.94
CA ARG A 40 1.35 18.02 13.98
C ARG A 40 1.00 16.90 14.96
N SER A 41 0.49 17.22 16.14
CA SER A 41 0.10 16.19 17.13
C SER A 41 -1.09 15.35 16.66
N THR A 42 -2.08 15.98 16.02
CA THR A 42 -3.24 15.29 15.44
C THR A 42 -2.81 14.43 14.24
N TRP A 43 -1.91 14.93 13.38
CA TRP A 43 -1.34 14.14 12.29
C TRP A 43 -0.42 13.02 12.76
N ALA A 44 0.28 13.19 13.90
CA ALA A 44 1.09 12.13 14.50
C ALA A 44 0.23 11.03 15.13
N GLN A 45 -0.99 11.34 15.58
CA GLN A 45 -1.98 10.33 15.99
C GLN A 45 -2.65 9.65 14.79
N LEU A 46 -2.70 10.34 13.65
CA LEU A 46 -2.99 9.76 12.34
C LEU A 46 -1.75 9.15 11.68
N ALA A 47 -0.60 9.11 12.36
CA ALA A 47 0.57 8.45 11.83
C ALA A 47 0.19 7.00 11.59
N LEU A 48 0.34 6.60 10.33
CA LEU A 48 -0.02 5.28 9.87
C LEU A 48 0.64 4.25 10.76
N PRO A 49 -0.05 3.13 11.06
CA PRO A 49 0.51 2.09 11.90
C PRO A 49 1.91 1.75 11.38
N SER A 50 2.93 1.94 12.23
CA SER A 50 4.27 1.50 11.89
C SER A 50 4.18 0.01 11.62
N ILE A 51 4.59 -0.41 10.42
CA ILE A 51 4.66 -1.83 10.04
C ILE A 51 5.35 -2.57 11.18
N PRO A 52 4.68 -3.55 11.83
CA PRO A 52 5.28 -4.33 12.91
C PRO A 52 6.65 -4.85 12.46
N ILE A 53 7.65 -4.82 13.34
CA ILE A 53 9.03 -5.22 12.99
C ILE A 53 9.06 -6.64 12.37
N GLY A 54 8.13 -7.51 12.74
CA GLY A 54 7.95 -8.86 12.16
C GLY A 54 7.51 -8.88 10.69
N GLU A 55 6.85 -7.84 10.19
CA GLU A 55 6.41 -7.73 8.79
C GLU A 55 7.54 -7.26 7.85
N ARG A 56 8.76 -7.00 8.34
CA ARG A 56 9.91 -6.73 7.46
C ARG A 56 10.57 -7.99 6.90
N TYR A 57 10.27 -9.15 7.49
CA TYR A 57 10.92 -10.41 7.15
C TYR A 57 10.24 -11.18 6.02
N PHE A 58 9.08 -10.76 5.50
CA PHE A 58 8.44 -11.43 4.35
C PHE A 58 8.87 -10.88 2.98
N LEU A 59 9.78 -9.90 2.97
CA LEU A 59 10.22 -9.23 1.76
C LEU A 59 11.17 -10.14 0.96
N PRO A 60 11.08 -10.14 -0.38
CA PRO A 60 12.06 -10.86 -1.20
C PRO A 60 13.48 -10.40 -0.92
N LEU A 61 14.42 -11.35 -0.88
CA LEU A 61 15.84 -11.04 -0.76
C LEU A 61 16.35 -10.40 -2.05
N VAL A 62 16.79 -9.14 -1.95
CA VAL A 62 17.37 -8.39 -3.07
C VAL A 62 18.64 -7.68 -2.60
N ASP A 63 19.79 -8.06 -3.17
CA ASP A 63 21.09 -7.55 -2.73
C ASP A 63 21.35 -6.08 -3.12
N SER A 64 20.71 -5.61 -4.19
CA SER A 64 21.09 -4.35 -4.85
C SER A 64 19.94 -3.36 -5.08
N MET A 65 18.71 -3.72 -4.71
CA MET A 65 17.56 -2.84 -4.95
C MET A 65 17.22 -2.01 -3.72
N GLN A 66 16.91 -0.73 -3.94
CA GLN A 66 16.36 0.12 -2.89
C GLN A 66 14.91 -0.29 -2.62
N ILE A 67 14.67 -0.90 -1.46
CA ILE A 67 13.32 -1.20 -0.99
C ILE A 67 12.67 0.08 -0.47
N ARG A 68 11.46 0.35 -0.93
CA ARG A 68 10.61 1.45 -0.45
C ARG A 68 9.46 0.88 0.36
N HIS A 69 9.15 1.54 1.46
CA HIS A 69 8.08 1.13 2.36
C HIS A 69 6.97 2.18 2.32
N GLU A 70 5.78 1.72 1.99
CA GLU A 70 4.54 2.45 2.10
C GLU A 70 3.71 1.88 3.26
N PRO A 71 2.69 2.59 3.76
CA PRO A 71 1.99 2.20 4.98
C PRO A 71 1.38 0.80 4.98
N TYR A 72 1.11 0.26 3.79
CA TYR A 72 0.41 -1.01 3.62
C TYR A 72 1.16 -1.97 2.70
N PHE A 73 2.26 -1.56 2.05
CA PHE A 73 3.01 -2.40 1.13
C PHE A 73 4.46 -1.97 1.09
N SER A 74 5.34 -2.88 0.68
CA SER A 74 6.72 -2.57 0.34
C SER A 74 6.96 -2.93 -1.11
N TYR A 75 7.83 -2.21 -1.80
CA TYR A 75 8.14 -2.49 -3.19
C TYR A 75 9.60 -2.20 -3.49
N ALA A 76 10.11 -2.85 -4.52
CA ALA A 76 11.41 -2.56 -5.10
C ALA A 76 11.28 -2.56 -6.62
N TRP A 77 12.00 -1.64 -7.28
CA TRP A 77 11.98 -1.50 -8.73
C TRP A 77 13.39 -1.31 -9.28
N PRO A 78 13.82 -2.11 -10.28
CA PRO A 78 15.14 -1.96 -10.88
C PRO A 78 15.16 -0.77 -11.86
N THR A 79 16.33 -0.17 -12.07
CA THR A 79 16.52 0.92 -13.05
C THR A 79 16.69 0.44 -14.50
N GLY A 80 16.70 -0.87 -14.73
CA GLY A 80 16.88 -1.51 -16.02
C GLY A 80 16.28 -2.91 -16.04
N PRO A 81 16.79 -3.84 -16.89
CA PRO A 81 16.37 -5.23 -16.87
C PRO A 81 16.54 -5.83 -15.46
N GLY A 82 15.56 -6.60 -15.02
CA GLY A 82 15.52 -7.09 -13.64
C GLY A 82 14.12 -7.44 -13.22
N ILE A 83 13.86 -7.41 -11.91
CA ILE A 83 12.54 -7.75 -11.38
C ILE A 83 12.05 -6.65 -10.49
N GLY A 84 10.90 -6.09 -10.86
CA GLY A 84 10.12 -5.23 -9.98
C GLY A 84 9.13 -6.07 -9.19
N TRP A 85 8.98 -5.78 -7.91
CA TRP A 85 8.02 -6.47 -7.05
C TRP A 85 7.35 -5.54 -6.04
N VAL A 86 6.17 -5.94 -5.59
CA VAL A 86 5.44 -5.36 -4.46
C VAL A 86 4.95 -6.47 -3.55
N ALA A 87 5.19 -6.31 -2.26
CA ALA A 87 4.90 -7.26 -1.21
C ALA A 87 3.97 -6.59 -0.17
N TYR A 88 2.91 -7.29 0.21
CA TYR A 88 1.90 -6.77 1.13
C TYR A 88 1.20 -7.87 1.90
N ARG A 89 0.56 -7.50 3.01
CA ARG A 89 -0.31 -8.37 3.80
C ARG A 89 -1.75 -8.01 3.52
N LEU A 90 -2.57 -9.00 3.18
CA LEU A 90 -4.00 -8.84 2.93
C LEU A 90 -4.80 -9.51 4.04
N SER A 91 -5.59 -8.74 4.78
CA SER A 91 -6.41 -9.25 5.89
C SER A 91 -7.92 -9.18 5.59
N PRO A 92 -8.76 -9.95 6.31
CA PRO A 92 -10.21 -9.85 6.19
C PRO A 92 -10.75 -8.44 6.42
N GLU A 93 -10.16 -7.69 7.36
CA GLU A 93 -10.52 -6.32 7.69
C GLU A 93 -10.22 -5.38 6.52
N MET A 94 -9.07 -5.57 5.86
CA MET A 94 -8.73 -4.81 4.66
C MET A 94 -9.77 -5.06 3.57
N LEU A 95 -10.17 -6.32 3.32
CA LEU A 95 -11.19 -6.63 2.31
C LEU A 95 -12.57 -6.02 2.58
N LYS A 96 -12.91 -5.75 3.85
CA LYS A 96 -14.20 -5.15 4.24
C LYS A 96 -14.24 -3.63 4.06
N ARG A 97 -13.09 -2.96 4.07
CA ARG A 97 -13.05 -1.50 3.98
C ARG A 97 -13.21 -1.05 2.52
N SER A 98 -13.91 0.07 2.31
CA SER A 98 -14.07 0.67 0.98
C SER A 98 -12.75 1.18 0.40
N ASP A 99 -11.77 1.53 1.25
CA ASP A 99 -10.40 1.83 0.86
C ASP A 99 -9.56 0.57 0.62
N GLY A 100 -9.96 -0.60 1.14
CA GLY A 100 -9.30 -1.87 0.88
C GLY A 100 -9.43 -2.35 -0.55
N GLN A 101 -10.60 -2.13 -1.18
CA GLN A 101 -10.76 -2.35 -2.62
C GLN A 101 -9.90 -1.38 -3.44
N ARG A 102 -9.75 -0.13 -2.97
CA ARG A 102 -8.88 0.87 -3.62
C ARG A 102 -7.40 0.54 -3.43
N TYR A 103 -7.05 0.00 -2.28
CA TYR A 103 -5.71 -0.44 -1.94
C TYR A 103 -5.28 -1.61 -2.81
N GLU A 104 -6.15 -2.61 -2.94
CA GLU A 104 -5.94 -3.70 -3.88
C GLU A 104 -5.85 -3.13 -5.30
N ALA A 105 -6.77 -2.28 -5.74
CA ALA A 105 -6.67 -1.65 -7.06
C ALA A 105 -5.37 -0.84 -7.26
N ALA A 106 -4.84 -0.18 -6.23
CA ALA A 106 -3.59 0.58 -6.29
C ALA A 106 -2.37 -0.34 -6.39
N VAL A 107 -2.34 -1.40 -5.58
CA VAL A 107 -1.31 -2.45 -5.67
C VAL A 107 -1.41 -3.16 -7.02
N PHE A 108 -2.63 -3.45 -7.49
CA PHE A 108 -2.93 -4.02 -8.82
C PHE A 108 -2.52 -3.11 -9.97
N ALA A 109 -2.71 -1.80 -9.82
CA ALA A 109 -2.27 -0.79 -10.77
C ALA A 109 -0.75 -0.53 -10.73
N PHE A 110 -0.05 -0.95 -9.66
CA PHE A 110 1.39 -0.71 -9.51
C PHE A 110 2.24 -1.40 -10.60
N LEU A 111 1.83 -2.58 -11.07
CA LEU A 111 2.58 -3.33 -12.09
C LEU A 111 2.47 -2.72 -13.49
N PRO A 112 1.29 -2.27 -13.97
CA PRO A 112 1.21 -1.65 -15.28
C PRO A 112 1.62 -0.17 -15.32
N VAL A 113 1.64 0.57 -14.21
CA VAL A 113 2.20 1.95 -14.22
C VAL A 113 3.70 1.95 -14.51
N ALA A 114 4.40 0.87 -14.13
CA ALA A 114 5.77 0.67 -14.52
C ALA A 114 5.99 0.47 -16.04
N GLU A 115 4.95 0.10 -16.79
CA GLU A 115 5.04 -0.07 -18.25
C GLU A 115 5.24 1.24 -19.01
N PHE A 116 4.90 2.38 -18.40
CA PHE A 116 4.87 3.68 -19.08
C PHE A 116 6.03 4.61 -18.73
N GLY A 117 7.08 4.08 -18.07
CA GLY A 117 8.24 4.84 -17.65
C GLY A 117 7.98 5.54 -16.31
N PHE A 118 8.79 5.20 -15.32
CA PHE A 118 8.79 5.86 -14.01
C PHE A 118 9.30 7.30 -14.15
N ASP A 119 8.39 8.27 -14.26
CA ASP A 119 8.69 9.62 -13.81
C ASP A 119 8.30 9.73 -12.33
N GLU A 120 9.21 10.19 -11.48
CA GLU A 120 9.00 10.40 -10.05
C GLU A 120 7.77 11.29 -9.76
N LEU A 121 7.39 12.13 -10.74
CA LEU A 121 6.16 12.93 -10.78
C LEU A 121 4.87 12.10 -10.87
N ALA A 122 4.87 10.96 -11.59
CA ALA A 122 3.70 10.09 -11.70
C ALA A 122 3.37 9.45 -10.34
N MET A 123 4.39 9.11 -9.55
CA MET A 123 4.23 8.60 -8.19
C MET A 123 3.68 9.67 -7.23
N LYS A 124 4.18 10.91 -7.31
CA LYS A 124 3.61 12.04 -6.53
C LYS A 124 2.17 12.36 -6.93
N SER A 125 1.77 12.09 -8.18
CA SER A 125 0.40 12.31 -8.65
C SER A 125 -0.62 11.25 -8.19
N LEU A 126 -0.18 10.17 -7.52
CA LEU A 126 -1.07 9.19 -6.87
C LEU A 126 -1.74 9.72 -5.59
N GLU A 127 -1.46 10.97 -5.18
CA GLU A 127 -2.26 11.70 -4.18
C GLU A 127 -3.65 12.14 -4.71
N LEU A 128 -3.93 11.98 -6.01
CA LEU A 128 -5.24 12.27 -6.61
C LEU A 128 -6.08 10.98 -6.81
N PRO A 129 -7.42 11.07 -6.77
CA PRO A 129 -8.31 9.92 -6.78
C PRO A 129 -7.99 9.04 -7.99
N PHE A 130 -7.46 7.85 -7.70
CA PHE A 130 -7.10 6.81 -8.66
C PHE A 130 -8.24 6.62 -9.65
N LYS A 131 -8.10 7.22 -10.83
CA LYS A 131 -8.86 6.80 -12.00
C LYS A 131 -8.13 5.54 -12.46
N PRO A 132 -8.73 4.35 -12.39
CA PRO A 132 -8.09 3.15 -12.90
C PRO A 132 -7.73 3.44 -14.36
N LEU A 133 -6.43 3.61 -14.63
CA LEU A 133 -5.91 3.47 -15.99
C LEU A 133 -6.49 2.14 -16.46
N GLY A 134 -7.21 2.13 -17.59
CA GLY A 134 -8.12 1.06 -18.04
C GLY A 134 -7.53 -0.34 -18.24
N LEU A 135 -6.42 -0.65 -17.60
CA LEU A 135 -5.68 -1.91 -17.53
C LEU A 135 -6.45 -3.04 -16.83
N SER A 136 -7.55 -2.75 -16.13
CA SER A 136 -8.49 -3.80 -15.72
C SER A 136 -9.02 -4.60 -16.92
N ALA A 137 -8.97 -4.05 -18.14
CA ALA A 137 -9.35 -4.75 -19.36
C ALA A 137 -8.23 -5.63 -19.96
N THR A 138 -6.97 -5.46 -19.56
CA THR A 138 -5.81 -6.16 -20.13
C THR A 138 -5.14 -7.16 -19.18
N LEU A 139 -5.39 -7.10 -17.87
CA LEU A 139 -4.98 -8.20 -16.98
C LEU A 139 -5.80 -9.44 -17.36
N GLY A 140 -5.12 -10.42 -17.96
CA GLY A 140 -5.76 -11.60 -18.52
C GLY A 140 -6.54 -12.42 -17.48
N PRO A 141 -7.39 -13.37 -17.93
CA PRO A 141 -8.20 -14.22 -17.04
C PRO A 141 -7.39 -14.92 -15.93
N ALA A 142 -6.14 -15.25 -16.21
CA ALA A 142 -5.24 -15.93 -15.27
C ALA A 142 -4.94 -15.10 -14.01
N GLU A 143 -4.63 -13.80 -14.16
CA GLU A 143 -4.34 -12.94 -13.01
C GLU A 143 -5.60 -12.69 -12.19
N GLN A 144 -6.73 -12.48 -12.85
CA GLN A 144 -8.03 -12.34 -12.17
C GLN A 144 -8.36 -13.58 -11.34
N GLN A 145 -8.08 -14.77 -11.87
CA GLN A 145 -8.28 -16.03 -11.17
C GLN A 145 -7.40 -16.12 -9.91
N CYS A 146 -6.12 -15.77 -9.98
CA CYS A 146 -5.25 -15.80 -8.80
C CYS A 146 -5.64 -14.77 -7.75
N GLY A 147 -5.95 -13.54 -8.15
CA GLY A 147 -6.46 -12.52 -7.23
C GLY A 147 -7.76 -12.95 -6.54
N GLN A 148 -8.68 -13.61 -7.26
CA GLN A 148 -9.88 -14.19 -6.65
C GLN A 148 -9.56 -15.31 -5.67
N LEU A 149 -8.64 -16.22 -5.99
CA LEU A 149 -8.21 -17.30 -5.09
C LEU A 149 -7.61 -16.74 -3.79
N ILE A 150 -6.75 -15.73 -3.88
CA ILE A 150 -6.16 -15.06 -2.72
C ILE A 150 -7.24 -14.40 -1.86
N ARG A 151 -8.14 -13.62 -2.46
CA ARG A 151 -9.25 -12.99 -1.72
C ARG A 151 -10.14 -14.03 -1.03
N THR A 152 -10.40 -15.15 -1.69
CA THR A 152 -11.19 -16.25 -1.15
C THR A 152 -10.49 -16.87 0.06
N ALA A 153 -9.20 -17.16 -0.07
CA ALA A 153 -8.39 -17.65 1.03
C ALA A 153 -8.37 -16.65 2.20
N VAL A 154 -8.20 -15.35 1.95
CA VAL A 154 -8.20 -14.34 3.01
C VAL A 154 -9.49 -14.38 3.81
N ARG A 155 -10.63 -14.49 3.14
CA ARG A 155 -11.95 -14.55 3.80
C ARG A 155 -12.13 -15.78 4.67
N GLN A 156 -11.57 -16.91 4.26
CA GLN A 156 -11.78 -18.20 4.94
C GLN A 156 -10.74 -18.51 6.01
N THR A 157 -9.48 -18.15 5.76
CA THR A 157 -8.35 -18.60 6.58
C THR A 157 -7.61 -17.48 7.29
N GLY A 158 -8.03 -16.22 7.13
CA GLY A 158 -7.39 -15.07 7.76
C GLY A 158 -6.32 -14.42 6.87
N PRO A 159 -5.35 -13.69 7.44
CA PRO A 159 -4.38 -12.92 6.67
C PRO A 159 -3.55 -13.76 5.69
N VAL A 160 -3.25 -13.19 4.52
CA VAL A 160 -2.35 -13.77 3.51
C VAL A 160 -1.25 -12.77 3.16
N TYR A 161 -0.01 -13.25 3.14
CA TYR A 161 1.17 -12.49 2.70
C TYR A 161 1.34 -12.69 1.20
N VAL A 162 1.26 -11.60 0.43
CA VAL A 162 1.25 -11.64 -1.02
C VAL A 162 2.47 -10.91 -1.55
N THR A 163 3.21 -11.56 -2.43
CA THR A 163 4.25 -10.94 -3.24
C THR A 163 3.86 -11.06 -4.70
N ARG A 164 3.87 -9.95 -5.42
CA ARG A 164 3.60 -9.91 -6.86
C ARG A 164 4.70 -9.13 -7.55
N GLY A 165 4.97 -9.47 -8.79
CA GLY A 165 6.01 -8.78 -9.52
C GLY A 165 5.96 -9.02 -11.01
N CYS A 166 6.91 -8.38 -11.67
CA CYS A 166 7.09 -8.46 -13.11
C CYS A 166 8.56 -8.64 -13.43
N LEU A 167 8.84 -9.57 -14.36
CA LEU A 167 10.15 -9.70 -14.97
C LEU A 167 10.27 -8.68 -16.10
N LEU A 168 11.21 -7.76 -15.96
CA LEU A 168 11.52 -6.74 -16.96
C LEU A 168 12.61 -7.24 -17.90
N ASP A 169 12.51 -6.89 -19.17
CA ASP A 169 13.56 -7.09 -20.17
C ASP A 169 13.89 -5.75 -20.82
N SER A 170 15.08 -5.65 -21.39
CA SER A 170 15.54 -4.52 -22.21
C SER A 170 14.57 -4.07 -23.31
N LEU A 171 13.78 -5.01 -23.85
CA LEU A 171 12.91 -4.78 -25.01
C LEU A 171 11.43 -4.59 -24.65
N GLN A 172 10.99 -5.06 -23.48
CA GLN A 172 9.59 -5.04 -23.07
C GLN A 172 9.49 -4.71 -21.59
N PRO A 173 8.55 -3.82 -21.21
CA PRO A 173 8.40 -3.42 -19.83
C PRO A 173 7.99 -4.59 -18.93
N CYS A 174 7.27 -5.59 -19.44
CA CYS A 174 6.97 -6.81 -18.70
C CYS A 174 6.95 -8.03 -19.61
N LYS A 175 7.86 -9.00 -19.41
CA LYS A 175 7.82 -10.28 -20.16
C LYS A 175 7.03 -11.36 -19.44
N ALA A 176 6.94 -11.27 -18.12
CA ALA A 176 6.21 -12.22 -17.31
C ALA A 176 5.74 -11.57 -16.01
N LEU A 177 4.57 -11.99 -15.53
CA LEU A 177 4.03 -11.63 -14.23
C LEU A 177 4.15 -12.83 -13.29
N PHE A 178 4.32 -12.54 -12.01
CA PHE A 178 4.20 -13.56 -10.98
C PHE A 178 3.42 -13.05 -9.79
N ILE A 179 2.84 -14.00 -9.07
CA ILE A 179 2.16 -13.78 -7.81
C ILE A 179 2.37 -15.00 -6.92
N ALA A 180 2.76 -14.74 -5.68
CA ALA A 180 2.93 -15.70 -4.61
C ALA A 180 2.08 -15.27 -3.41
N GLY A 181 1.44 -16.24 -2.76
CA GLY A 181 0.60 -16.03 -1.59
C GLY A 181 0.91 -17.06 -0.52
N LEU A 182 1.08 -16.61 0.72
CA LEU A 182 1.40 -17.43 1.88
C LEU A 182 0.38 -17.19 3.00
N ALA A 183 -0.32 -18.23 3.42
CA ALA A 183 -1.33 -18.19 4.48
C ALA A 183 -0.84 -18.98 5.71
N LEU A 184 -0.07 -18.31 6.57
CA LEU A 184 0.55 -18.92 7.76
C LEU A 184 -0.43 -19.18 8.91
N ASP A 185 -1.55 -18.44 8.94
CA ASP A 185 -2.58 -18.60 9.97
C ASP A 185 -3.60 -19.69 9.61
N ALA A 186 -3.52 -20.24 8.38
CA ALA A 186 -4.38 -21.33 7.92
C ALA A 186 -3.99 -22.67 8.58
N GLN A 187 -4.98 -23.55 8.73
CA GLN A 187 -4.77 -24.94 9.20
C GLN A 187 -5.38 -25.91 8.17
N PRO A 188 -4.55 -26.64 7.38
CA PRO A 188 -3.09 -26.53 7.32
C PRO A 188 -2.62 -25.20 6.71
N GLN A 189 -1.37 -24.84 7.02
CA GLN A 189 -0.67 -23.73 6.37
C GLN A 189 -0.53 -24.01 4.88
N LYS A 190 -0.60 -22.96 4.05
CA LYS A 190 -0.64 -23.13 2.60
C LYS A 190 0.04 -22.01 1.85
N ALA A 191 0.59 -22.38 0.70
CA ALA A 191 1.32 -21.53 -0.21
C ALA A 191 0.80 -21.71 -1.64
N ILE A 192 0.75 -20.62 -2.40
CA ILE A 192 0.38 -20.66 -3.81
C ILE A 192 1.30 -19.76 -4.61
N ALA A 193 1.68 -20.20 -5.79
CA ALA A 193 2.44 -19.40 -6.74
C ALA A 193 1.87 -19.57 -8.15
N GLN A 194 1.77 -18.47 -8.88
CA GLN A 194 1.42 -18.46 -10.29
C GLN A 194 2.46 -17.66 -11.07
N TYR A 195 2.85 -18.18 -12.21
CA TYR A 195 3.70 -17.53 -13.20
C TYR A 195 2.92 -17.37 -14.50
N LEU A 196 2.90 -16.17 -15.06
CA LEU A 196 2.23 -15.83 -16.31
C LEU A 196 3.28 -15.34 -17.30
N ASP A 197 3.56 -16.14 -18.32
CA ASP A 197 4.41 -15.75 -19.45
C ASP A 197 3.58 -14.93 -20.43
N LEU A 198 3.83 -13.62 -20.49
CA LEU A 198 3.09 -12.69 -21.35
C LEU A 198 3.47 -12.84 -22.82
N ARG A 199 4.62 -13.44 -23.13
CA ARG A 199 5.06 -13.66 -24.52
C ARG A 199 4.42 -14.92 -25.10
N ALA A 200 4.33 -15.96 -24.28
CA ALA A 200 3.69 -17.22 -24.68
C ALA A 200 2.17 -17.23 -24.47
N ASP A 201 1.62 -16.23 -23.76
CA ASP A 201 0.22 -16.20 -23.30
C ASP A 201 -0.14 -17.48 -22.51
N THR A 202 0.76 -17.88 -21.60
CA THR A 202 0.59 -19.10 -20.80
C THR A 202 0.68 -18.81 -19.31
N ALA A 203 -0.20 -19.43 -18.53
CA ALA A 203 -0.17 -19.38 -17.07
C ALA A 203 0.16 -20.76 -16.48
N ALA A 204 1.05 -20.80 -15.51
CA ALA A 204 1.43 -22.00 -14.78
C ALA A 204 1.30 -21.79 -13.28
N TRP A 205 0.60 -22.71 -12.62
CA TRP A 205 0.64 -22.84 -11.17
C TRP A 205 1.89 -23.62 -10.77
N LEU A 206 2.69 -23.06 -9.87
CA LEU A 206 3.99 -23.57 -9.46
C LEU A 206 4.04 -23.77 -7.94
N SER A 207 5.04 -24.50 -7.46
CA SER A 207 5.50 -24.37 -6.07
C SER A 207 6.24 -23.03 -5.92
N ILE A 208 6.49 -22.56 -4.69
CA ILE A 208 7.25 -21.33 -4.48
C ILE A 208 8.69 -21.55 -4.98
N ASP A 209 9.38 -22.64 -4.61
CA ASP A 209 10.72 -22.97 -5.13
C ASP A 209 10.80 -22.91 -6.67
N SER A 210 9.78 -23.45 -7.34
CA SER A 210 9.72 -23.49 -8.80
C SER A 210 9.51 -22.10 -9.40
N LEU A 211 8.81 -21.21 -8.69
CA LEU A 211 8.65 -19.82 -9.07
C LEU A 211 9.96 -19.06 -8.83
N GLU A 212 10.56 -19.20 -7.67
CA GLU A 212 11.83 -18.59 -7.28
C GLU A 212 12.96 -18.95 -8.25
N ALA A 213 13.08 -20.23 -8.61
CA ALA A 213 14.06 -20.68 -9.59
C ALA A 213 13.87 -20.02 -10.97
N ARG A 214 12.63 -19.63 -11.34
CA ARG A 214 12.34 -18.95 -12.61
C ARG A 214 12.62 -17.47 -12.55
N ILE A 215 12.33 -16.83 -11.42
CA ILE A 215 12.49 -15.39 -11.27
C ILE A 215 13.89 -15.03 -10.74
N GLY A 216 14.60 -15.94 -10.08
CA GLY A 216 15.86 -15.63 -9.42
C GLY A 216 15.69 -14.66 -8.25
N LEU A 217 14.60 -14.82 -7.50
CA LEU A 217 14.35 -14.14 -6.23
C LEU A 217 13.99 -15.19 -5.19
N ASP A 218 14.56 -15.04 -4.00
CA ASP A 218 14.20 -15.77 -2.79
C ASP A 218 13.05 -14.98 -2.12
N LEU A 219 11.86 -15.55 -2.14
CA LEU A 219 10.62 -15.01 -1.61
C LEU A 219 10.50 -15.45 -0.16
N TYR A 220 9.96 -14.60 0.72
CA TYR A 220 9.75 -14.95 2.12
C TYR A 220 11.03 -15.35 2.90
N HIS A 221 12.21 -14.92 2.42
CA HIS A 221 13.50 -15.17 3.05
C HIS A 221 13.53 -14.89 4.57
N ASN A 222 13.83 -15.91 5.37
CA ASN A 222 13.83 -15.86 6.85
C ASN A 222 12.47 -15.44 7.47
N PHE A 223 11.37 -15.56 6.74
CA PHE A 223 10.04 -15.22 7.25
C PHE A 223 9.48 -16.30 8.17
N MET A 224 9.87 -17.55 7.94
CA MET A 224 9.42 -18.73 8.67
C MET A 224 10.60 -19.62 9.07
N PRO A 225 10.42 -20.57 10.01
CA PRO A 225 11.47 -21.54 10.32
C PRO A 225 11.84 -22.35 9.07
N ALA A 226 13.13 -22.59 8.82
CA ALA A 226 13.62 -23.27 7.61
C ALA A 226 12.89 -24.58 7.29
N VAL A 227 12.58 -25.41 8.29
CA VAL A 227 11.83 -26.66 8.09
C VAL A 227 10.42 -26.41 7.54
N LEU A 228 9.78 -25.33 8.00
CA LEU A 228 8.45 -24.95 7.52
C LEU A 228 8.53 -24.35 6.11
N GLU A 229 9.53 -23.50 5.87
CA GLU A 229 9.86 -22.92 4.56
C GLU A 229 10.00 -24.01 3.51
N ASP A 230 10.95 -24.93 3.70
CA ASP A 230 11.20 -26.07 2.81
C ASP A 230 9.91 -26.89 2.53
N SER A 231 9.09 -27.09 3.56
CA SER A 231 7.87 -27.90 3.44
C SER A 231 6.75 -27.20 2.67
N LEU A 232 6.58 -25.88 2.86
CA LEU A 232 5.52 -25.10 2.23
C LEU A 232 5.89 -24.72 0.79
N GLU A 233 7.15 -24.40 0.56
CA GLU A 233 7.61 -23.84 -0.70
C GLU A 233 7.86 -24.92 -1.77
N ALA A 234 8.25 -26.12 -1.34
CA ALA A 234 8.30 -27.31 -2.21
C ALA A 234 6.90 -27.84 -2.57
N ALA A 235 5.89 -27.59 -1.71
CA ALA A 235 4.55 -28.15 -1.89
C ALA A 235 3.70 -27.35 -2.87
N ARG A 236 3.21 -28.03 -3.93
CA ARG A 236 2.17 -27.46 -4.80
C ARG A 236 0.79 -27.62 -4.16
N THR A 237 0.44 -26.72 -3.24
CA THR A 237 -0.79 -26.86 -2.44
C THR A 237 -2.07 -26.34 -3.10
N LEU A 238 -2.12 -26.21 -4.44
CA LEU A 238 -3.29 -25.64 -5.15
C LEU A 238 -4.64 -26.26 -4.74
N ALA A 239 -4.66 -27.57 -4.42
CA ALA A 239 -5.86 -28.26 -3.96
C ALA A 239 -6.37 -27.80 -2.58
N LEU A 240 -5.53 -27.17 -1.76
CA LEU A 240 -5.86 -26.62 -0.44
C LEU A 240 -6.40 -25.18 -0.52
N TRP A 241 -6.39 -24.59 -1.71
CA TRP A 241 -6.91 -23.24 -1.94
C TRP A 241 -8.37 -23.31 -2.36
N PRO A 242 -9.24 -22.53 -1.69
CA PRO A 242 -10.65 -22.53 -2.01
C PRO A 242 -10.88 -21.98 -3.41
N LYS A 243 -11.66 -22.69 -4.21
CA LYS A 243 -12.00 -22.27 -5.57
C LYS A 243 -13.05 -21.17 -5.52
N PRO A 244 -13.11 -20.28 -6.52
CA PRO A 244 -14.16 -19.26 -6.60
C PRO A 244 -15.57 -19.86 -6.61
N GLU A 245 -15.72 -21.09 -7.12
CA GLU A 245 -16.97 -21.85 -7.13
C GLU A 245 -17.47 -22.20 -5.71
N ASP A 246 -16.55 -22.38 -4.76
CA ASP A 246 -16.86 -22.75 -3.37
C ASP A 246 -17.51 -21.59 -2.59
N LEU A 247 -17.48 -20.36 -3.13
CA LEU A 247 -18.07 -19.16 -2.51
C LEU A 247 -19.56 -18.95 -2.81
N LYS A 248 -20.18 -19.76 -3.69
CA LYS A 248 -21.58 -19.55 -4.12
C LYS A 248 -22.63 -20.14 -3.19
N ALA A 249 -22.24 -20.65 -2.02
CA ALA A 249 -23.10 -21.48 -1.17
C ALA A 249 -23.78 -20.77 0.02
N ASP A 250 -23.56 -19.46 0.21
CA ASP A 250 -24.17 -18.68 1.31
C ASP A 250 -25.08 -17.53 0.80
#